data_AF-A0A955A253-F1
#
_entry.id   AF-A0A955A253-F1
#
_cell.length_a   1.000
_cell.length_b   1.000
_cell.length_c   1.000
_cell.angle_alpha   90.00
_cell.angle_beta   90.00
_cell.angle_gamma   90.00
#
_symmetry.space_group_name_H-M   'P 1'
#
loop_
_entity.id
_entity.type
_entity.pdbx_description
1 polymer ?
#
loop_
_entity_poly.entity_id
_entity_poly.type
_entity_poly.pdbx_seq_one_letter_code
_entity_poly.pdbx_strand_id
1 'polypeptide(L)'
;MTIKLGFQQQFQQVRQLCGAGQYHAAVEITRRLIRTKPSDPRVMHLHGIALRGAGIFDESRKTLEKLTRLHPDNAHACNDLSLTYQRLGRWDDALRAVSRAAELEPDNAMIAGVHAECLFSMGEYDACGELLDSCFERGLESQSLGMICGRHALRTGKVDEAINRLERLLERDTLLPAHRATLTFMLAHLLDRADDIDRAFETYVKANTLRDEPFDPAHHRQRVDAMISAWSSSAMESMPRGRLDGSRCVFIVGMPRSATSLVEQILASHPKVAGGGELRALQDIAHSLDPLNERVPIITDTSTLSQFTFDKAAREYLSAIQKVSSSAARVTDKTPANFFHLGLVSRMFAKGKEPRVIHCIRNPVDTCWSCYTQSFSGAVPFAFDLSHLGEFCRDYVRVMEHWKSTLSIPMTDVVYEDLLDDPEAGIRRIIDFAGLDWDDACMKFHENPRVVLTASQDQVRQKLFRSSRERWKRYSTHLGPLIAALGDAAQM
;
A
#
# COMPACT_ATOMS: atom_id res chain seq x y z
N MET A 1 -1.67 10.13 -37.94
CA MET A 1 -0.47 9.46 -38.49
C MET A 1 0.57 9.39 -37.36
N THR A 2 0.62 8.28 -36.63
CA THR A 2 1.47 8.17 -35.42
C THR A 2 2.91 7.91 -35.86
N ILE A 3 3.82 8.87 -35.61
CA ILE A 3 5.25 8.72 -35.90
C ILE A 3 5.76 7.52 -35.08
N LYS A 4 6.18 6.44 -35.75
CA LYS A 4 6.83 5.30 -35.09
C LYS A 4 8.20 5.75 -34.60
N LEU A 5 8.33 5.95 -33.29
CA LEU A 5 9.62 6.22 -32.64
C LEU A 5 10.63 5.10 -32.96
N GLY A 6 11.89 5.48 -33.17
CA GLY A 6 12.98 4.53 -33.39
C GLY A 6 13.33 3.74 -32.12
N PHE A 7 14.07 2.62 -32.26
CA PHE A 7 14.42 1.74 -31.14
C PHE A 7 15.04 2.47 -29.93
N GLN A 8 16.01 3.36 -30.17
CA GLN A 8 16.67 4.12 -29.10
C GLN A 8 15.71 5.08 -28.39
N GLN A 9 14.82 5.73 -29.14
CA GLN A 9 13.82 6.63 -28.57
C GLN A 9 12.80 5.86 -27.72
N GLN A 10 12.33 4.71 -28.20
CA GLN A 10 11.43 3.83 -27.44
C GLN A 10 12.11 3.31 -26.17
N PHE A 11 13.38 2.93 -26.25
CA PHE A 11 14.15 2.47 -25.10
C PHE A 11 14.30 3.56 -24.02
N GLN A 12 14.65 4.79 -24.43
CA GLN A 12 14.74 5.92 -23.50
C GLN A 12 13.39 6.32 -22.93
N GLN A 13 12.35 6.32 -23.75
CA GLN A 13 10.98 6.59 -23.29
C GLN A 13 10.55 5.60 -22.20
N VAL A 14 10.82 4.31 -22.39
CA VAL A 14 10.51 3.31 -21.36
C VAL A 14 11.31 3.55 -20.08
N ARG A 15 12.59 3.92 -20.16
CA ARG A 15 13.37 4.28 -18.96
C ARG A 15 12.77 5.47 -18.22
N GLN A 16 12.33 6.50 -18.95
CA GLN A 16 11.62 7.64 -18.36
C GLN A 16 10.30 7.23 -17.71
N LEU A 17 9.48 6.41 -18.40
CA LEU A 17 8.21 5.91 -17.86
C LEU A 17 8.43 5.08 -16.60
N CYS A 18 9.41 4.18 -16.59
CA CYS A 18 9.77 3.40 -15.40
C CYS A 18 10.28 4.29 -14.26
N GLY A 19 11.10 5.32 -14.57
CA GLY A 19 11.56 6.30 -13.59
C GLY A 19 10.44 7.17 -13.01
N ALA A 20 9.40 7.43 -13.81
CA ALA A 20 8.19 8.14 -13.41
C ALA A 20 7.12 7.22 -12.79
N GLY A 21 7.41 5.93 -12.58
CA GLY A 21 6.45 4.96 -12.03
C GLY A 21 5.29 4.58 -12.97
N GLN A 22 5.31 5.00 -14.23
CA GLN A 22 4.29 4.74 -15.25
C GLN A 22 4.48 3.36 -15.90
N TYR A 23 4.47 2.31 -15.08
CA TYR A 23 4.86 0.96 -15.49
C TYR A 23 3.90 0.31 -16.49
N HIS A 24 2.59 0.56 -16.42
CA HIS A 24 1.65 0.02 -17.41
C HIS A 24 1.92 0.58 -18.82
N ALA A 25 2.16 1.88 -18.94
CA ALA A 25 2.57 2.50 -20.20
C ALA A 25 3.92 1.95 -20.68
N ALA A 26 4.87 1.75 -19.75
CA ALA A 26 6.15 1.11 -20.07
C ALA A 26 5.96 -0.34 -20.60
N VAL A 27 5.03 -1.11 -20.06
CA VAL A 27 4.70 -2.47 -20.51
C VAL A 27 4.18 -2.48 -21.95
N GLU A 28 3.33 -1.53 -22.34
CA GLU A 28 2.82 -1.43 -23.72
C GLU A 28 3.93 -1.21 -24.75
N ILE A 29 4.93 -0.40 -24.41
CA ILE A 29 6.09 -0.17 -25.28
C ILE A 29 7.02 -1.39 -25.27
N THR A 30 7.35 -1.93 -24.08
CA THR A 30 8.28 -3.07 -23.97
C THR A 30 7.73 -4.35 -24.61
N ARG A 31 6.41 -4.59 -24.61
CA ARG A 31 5.77 -5.69 -25.35
C ARG A 31 6.00 -5.61 -26.86
N ARG A 32 6.15 -4.41 -27.42
CA ARG A 32 6.52 -4.22 -28.84
C ARG A 32 8.01 -4.44 -29.05
N LEU A 33 8.86 -3.88 -28.17
CA LEU A 33 10.31 -4.02 -28.25
C LEU A 33 10.77 -5.48 -28.14
N ILE A 34 10.19 -6.26 -27.22
CA ILE A 34 10.58 -7.66 -27.02
C ILE A 34 10.17 -8.55 -28.21
N ARG A 35 9.12 -8.18 -28.97
CA ARG A 35 8.74 -8.89 -30.20
C ARG A 35 9.71 -8.62 -31.35
N THR A 36 10.27 -7.42 -31.43
CA THR A 36 11.22 -7.06 -32.50
C THR A 36 12.65 -7.49 -32.17
N LYS A 37 13.03 -7.52 -30.89
CA LYS A 37 14.36 -7.95 -30.42
C LYS A 37 14.25 -8.91 -29.22
N PRO A 38 13.78 -10.16 -29.43
CA PRO A 38 13.47 -11.12 -28.36
C PRO A 38 14.68 -11.67 -27.59
N SER A 39 15.90 -11.40 -28.07
CA SER A 39 17.16 -11.85 -27.47
C SER A 39 18.10 -10.69 -27.10
N ASP A 40 17.69 -9.42 -27.25
CA ASP A 40 18.52 -8.29 -26.79
C ASP A 40 18.42 -8.21 -25.26
N PRO A 41 19.52 -8.42 -24.50
CA PRO A 41 19.48 -8.48 -23.05
C PRO A 41 18.97 -7.19 -22.42
N ARG A 42 19.23 -6.03 -23.04
CA ARG A 42 18.75 -4.73 -22.54
C ARG A 42 17.23 -4.64 -22.64
N VAL A 43 16.65 -5.17 -23.72
CA VAL A 43 15.19 -5.19 -23.93
C VAL A 43 14.54 -6.17 -22.98
N MET A 44 15.12 -7.37 -22.81
CA MET A 44 14.64 -8.35 -21.84
C MET A 44 14.65 -7.79 -20.42
N HIS A 45 15.75 -7.15 -20.03
CA HIS A 45 15.89 -6.55 -18.70
C HIS A 45 14.85 -5.46 -18.46
N LEU A 46 14.74 -4.52 -19.40
CA LEU A 46 13.79 -3.40 -19.30
C LEU A 46 12.33 -3.88 -19.32
N HIS A 47 12.01 -4.92 -20.11
CA HIS A 47 10.69 -5.55 -20.10
C HIS A 47 10.40 -6.22 -18.76
N GLY A 48 11.37 -6.94 -18.19
CA GLY A 48 11.25 -7.55 -16.86
C GLY A 48 10.98 -6.53 -15.76
N ILE A 49 11.71 -5.40 -15.76
CA ILE A 49 11.51 -4.29 -14.82
C ILE A 49 10.13 -3.67 -14.99
N ALA A 50 9.71 -3.36 -16.23
CA ALA A 50 8.40 -2.78 -16.50
C ALA A 50 7.26 -3.71 -16.06
N LEU A 51 7.37 -5.01 -16.36
CA LEU A 51 6.39 -6.02 -15.93
C LEU A 51 6.31 -6.10 -14.40
N ARG A 52 7.44 -6.12 -13.68
CA ARG A 52 7.46 -6.14 -12.21
C ARG A 52 6.82 -4.88 -11.63
N GLY A 53 7.19 -3.70 -12.13
CA GLY A 53 6.61 -2.43 -11.69
C GLY A 53 5.10 -2.33 -11.95
N ALA A 54 4.61 -3.00 -13.00
CA ALA A 54 3.19 -3.10 -13.34
C ALA A 54 2.45 -4.22 -12.58
N GLY A 55 3.11 -4.91 -11.64
CA GLY A 55 2.51 -6.02 -10.88
C GLY A 55 2.36 -7.34 -11.66
N ILE A 56 2.91 -7.44 -12.87
CA ILE A 56 2.83 -8.62 -13.74
C ILE A 56 4.01 -9.55 -13.43
N PHE A 57 4.04 -10.06 -12.19
CA PHE A 57 5.21 -10.71 -11.62
C PHE A 57 5.60 -12.02 -12.31
N ASP A 58 4.63 -12.84 -12.75
CA ASP A 58 4.93 -14.11 -13.41
C ASP A 58 5.56 -13.95 -14.79
N GLU A 59 5.06 -13.00 -15.59
CA GLU A 59 5.71 -12.67 -16.88
C GLU A 59 7.10 -12.10 -16.62
N SER A 60 7.24 -11.18 -15.64
CA SER A 60 8.53 -10.61 -15.24
C SER A 60 9.54 -11.72 -14.87
N ARG A 61 9.12 -12.66 -14.02
CA ARG A 61 9.93 -13.80 -13.59
C ARG A 61 10.42 -14.60 -14.78
N LYS A 62 9.52 -15.02 -15.68
CA LYS A 62 9.89 -15.81 -16.87
C LYS A 62 10.88 -15.07 -17.77
N THR A 63 10.68 -13.76 -17.96
CA THR A 63 11.59 -12.92 -18.76
C THR A 63 12.98 -12.81 -18.11
N LEU A 64 13.04 -12.55 -16.81
CA LEU A 64 14.29 -12.37 -16.06
C LEU A 64 15.03 -13.70 -15.82
N GLU A 65 14.33 -14.81 -15.60
CA GLU A 65 14.92 -16.16 -15.57
C GLU A 65 15.56 -16.49 -16.92
N LYS A 66 14.90 -16.15 -18.04
CA LYS A 66 15.49 -16.35 -19.36
C LYS A 66 16.73 -15.47 -19.55
N LEU A 67 16.69 -14.22 -19.11
CA LEU A 67 17.81 -13.28 -19.21
C LEU A 67 19.03 -13.79 -18.44
N THR A 68 18.84 -14.16 -17.17
CA THR A 68 19.92 -14.64 -16.28
C THR A 68 20.49 -15.99 -16.71
N ARG A 69 19.70 -16.86 -17.36
CA ARG A 69 20.24 -18.07 -18.00
C ARG A 69 21.14 -17.78 -19.21
N LEU A 70 20.81 -16.76 -20.00
CA LEU A 70 21.59 -16.37 -21.18
C LEU A 70 22.81 -15.51 -20.83
N HIS A 71 22.69 -14.72 -19.76
CA HIS A 71 23.69 -13.77 -19.28
C HIS A 71 23.88 -13.92 -17.76
N PRO A 72 24.54 -15.01 -17.31
CA PRO A 72 24.73 -15.32 -15.88
C PRO A 72 25.72 -14.40 -15.15
N ASP A 73 26.35 -13.49 -15.88
CA ASP A 73 27.26 -12.44 -15.44
C ASP A 73 26.58 -11.07 -15.29
N ASN A 74 25.28 -10.96 -15.59
CA ASN A 74 24.53 -9.72 -15.46
C ASN A 74 23.99 -9.54 -14.02
N ALA A 75 24.78 -8.89 -13.17
CA ALA A 75 24.45 -8.63 -11.77
C ALA A 75 23.10 -7.90 -11.60
N HIS A 76 22.82 -6.89 -12.42
CA HIS A 76 21.56 -6.16 -12.37
C HIS A 76 20.35 -7.04 -12.70
N ALA A 77 20.46 -7.93 -13.69
CA ALA A 77 19.39 -8.88 -14.03
C ALA A 77 19.14 -9.89 -12.89
N CYS A 78 20.19 -10.37 -12.25
CA CYS A 78 20.10 -11.24 -11.07
C CYS A 78 19.43 -10.52 -9.89
N ASN A 79 19.82 -9.27 -9.61
CA ASN A 79 19.19 -8.44 -8.59
C ASN A 79 17.70 -8.18 -8.90
N ASP A 80 17.36 -7.83 -10.14
CA ASP A 80 15.98 -7.60 -10.55
C ASP A 80 15.12 -8.87 -10.51
N LEU A 81 15.71 -10.03 -10.83
CA LEU A 81 15.06 -11.32 -10.67
C LEU A 81 14.78 -11.62 -9.19
N SER A 82 15.73 -11.34 -8.30
CA SER A 82 15.52 -11.46 -6.85
C SER A 82 14.35 -10.61 -6.38
N LEU A 83 14.32 -9.32 -6.75
CA LEU A 83 13.20 -8.43 -6.43
C LEU A 83 11.85 -8.97 -6.95
N THR A 84 11.82 -9.61 -8.13
CA THR A 84 10.61 -10.27 -8.62
C THR A 84 10.22 -11.49 -7.78
N TYR A 85 11.18 -12.31 -7.36
CA TYR A 85 10.91 -13.45 -6.47
C TYR A 85 10.41 -13.00 -5.09
N GLN A 86 10.94 -11.92 -4.52
CA GLN A 86 10.43 -11.34 -3.27
C GLN A 86 8.95 -10.96 -3.40
N ARG A 87 8.54 -10.34 -4.52
CA ARG A 87 7.13 -10.01 -4.78
C ARG A 87 6.22 -11.24 -4.92
N LEU A 88 6.80 -12.36 -5.31
CA LEU A 88 6.12 -13.67 -5.38
C LEU A 88 6.21 -14.47 -4.06
N GLY A 89 6.87 -13.95 -3.02
CA GLY A 89 7.09 -14.65 -1.76
C GLY A 89 8.05 -15.85 -1.86
N ARG A 90 8.80 -15.98 -2.96
CA ARG A 90 9.76 -17.07 -3.19
C ARG A 90 11.13 -16.69 -2.64
N TRP A 91 11.25 -16.64 -1.31
CA TRP A 91 12.42 -16.10 -0.62
C TRP A 91 13.72 -16.88 -0.88
N ASP A 92 13.67 -18.21 -0.95
CA ASP A 92 14.86 -19.03 -1.29
C ASP A 92 15.39 -18.73 -2.70
N ASP A 93 14.50 -18.55 -3.66
CA ASP A 93 14.88 -18.18 -5.02
C ASP A 93 15.40 -16.74 -5.09
N ALA A 94 14.80 -15.84 -4.31
CA ALA A 94 15.25 -14.46 -4.18
C ALA A 94 16.66 -14.39 -3.60
N LEU A 95 16.95 -15.16 -2.54
CA LEU A 95 18.26 -15.24 -1.93
C LEU A 95 19.29 -15.75 -2.92
N ARG A 96 19.05 -16.88 -3.59
CA ARG A 96 19.97 -17.40 -4.64
C ARG A 96 20.28 -16.36 -5.72
N ALA A 97 19.26 -15.67 -6.21
CA ALA A 97 19.43 -14.69 -7.27
C ALA A 97 20.23 -13.45 -6.81
N VAL A 98 19.98 -12.93 -5.61
CA VAL A 98 20.73 -11.75 -5.11
C VAL A 98 22.13 -12.12 -4.62
N SER A 99 22.34 -13.31 -4.05
CA SER A 99 23.68 -13.79 -3.70
C SER A 99 24.57 -13.85 -4.95
N ARG A 100 24.03 -14.33 -6.09
CA ARG A 100 24.75 -14.28 -7.36
C ARG A 100 25.06 -12.85 -7.82
N ALA A 101 24.13 -11.92 -7.65
CA ALA A 101 24.37 -10.52 -7.97
C ALA A 101 25.47 -9.91 -7.09
N ALA A 102 25.50 -10.26 -5.79
CA ALA A 102 26.50 -9.81 -4.83
C ALA A 102 27.89 -10.41 -5.08
N GLU A 103 27.98 -11.65 -5.58
CA GLU A 103 29.25 -12.25 -6.03
C GLU A 103 29.86 -11.48 -7.21
N LEU A 104 29.01 -11.03 -8.14
CA LEU A 104 29.43 -10.32 -9.35
C LEU A 104 29.82 -8.86 -9.06
N GLU A 105 29.12 -8.20 -8.16
CA GLU A 105 29.35 -6.81 -7.78
C GLU A 105 29.35 -6.64 -6.24
N PRO A 106 30.42 -7.10 -5.55
CA PRO A 106 30.46 -7.13 -4.09
C PRO A 106 30.41 -5.75 -3.43
N ASP A 107 30.85 -4.70 -4.13
CA ASP A 107 30.85 -3.30 -3.65
C ASP A 107 29.56 -2.53 -4.03
N ASN A 108 28.55 -3.20 -4.61
CA ASN A 108 27.32 -2.53 -4.98
C ASN A 108 26.35 -2.43 -3.79
N ALA A 109 26.31 -1.24 -3.17
CA ALA A 109 25.46 -0.95 -2.02
C ALA A 109 23.96 -1.17 -2.25
N MET A 110 23.46 -1.06 -3.49
CA MET A 110 22.05 -1.36 -3.80
C MET A 110 21.78 -2.87 -3.73
N ILE A 111 22.67 -3.68 -4.31
CA ILE A 111 22.57 -5.16 -4.29
C ILE A 111 22.73 -5.67 -2.86
N ALA A 112 23.68 -5.13 -2.11
CA ALA A 112 23.88 -5.46 -0.69
C ALA A 112 22.62 -5.21 0.14
N GLY A 113 21.94 -4.07 -0.07
CA GLY A 113 20.67 -3.77 0.60
C GLY A 113 19.57 -4.78 0.25
N VAL A 114 19.45 -5.21 -1.02
CA VAL A 114 18.48 -6.25 -1.42
C VAL A 114 18.84 -7.62 -0.82
N HIS A 115 20.13 -7.93 -0.69
CA HIS A 115 20.59 -9.17 -0.07
C HIS A 115 20.27 -9.21 1.42
N ALA A 116 20.56 -8.13 2.14
CA ALA A 116 20.20 -7.99 3.55
C ALA A 116 18.68 -8.06 3.77
N GLU A 117 17.88 -7.50 2.88
CA GLU A 117 16.41 -7.58 2.91
C GLU A 117 15.91 -9.02 2.74
N CYS A 118 16.52 -9.82 1.84
CA CYS A 118 16.22 -11.24 1.70
C CYS A 118 16.50 -12.01 3.00
N LEU A 119 17.70 -11.84 3.58
CA LEU A 119 18.09 -12.51 4.83
C LEU A 119 17.12 -12.15 5.97
N PHE A 120 16.83 -10.87 6.14
CA PHE A 120 15.88 -10.39 7.15
C PHE A 120 14.49 -10.99 6.96
N SER A 121 13.98 -11.04 5.73
CA SER A 121 12.66 -11.58 5.42
C SER A 121 12.55 -13.08 5.64
N MET A 122 13.66 -13.81 5.53
CA MET A 122 13.75 -15.24 5.84
C MET A 122 13.92 -15.53 7.34
N GLY A 123 14.11 -14.49 8.17
CA GLY A 123 14.35 -14.65 9.60
C GLY A 123 15.82 -14.88 9.97
N GLU A 124 16.73 -14.81 9.00
CA GLU A 124 18.18 -14.98 9.17
C GLU A 124 18.80 -13.66 9.69
N TYR A 125 18.40 -13.25 10.90
CA TYR A 125 18.74 -11.96 11.46
C TYR A 125 20.23 -11.81 11.78
N ASP A 126 20.91 -12.89 12.17
CA ASP A 126 22.34 -12.86 12.48
C ASP A 126 23.15 -12.64 11.21
N ALA A 127 22.91 -13.44 10.16
CA ALA A 127 23.55 -13.28 8.85
C ALA A 127 23.25 -11.91 8.22
N CYS A 128 22.02 -11.39 8.39
CA CYS A 128 21.67 -10.02 7.97
C CYS A 128 22.54 -8.97 8.69
N GLY A 129 22.74 -9.14 10.00
CA GLY A 129 23.58 -8.26 10.82
C GLY A 129 25.04 -8.28 10.37
N GLU A 130 25.63 -9.46 10.21
CA GLU A 130 27.01 -9.63 9.74
C GLU A 130 27.24 -8.97 8.36
N LEU A 131 26.29 -9.16 7.43
CA LEU A 131 26.35 -8.51 6.12
C LEU A 131 26.28 -6.98 6.24
N LEU A 132 25.39 -6.46 7.09
CA LEU A 132 25.27 -5.02 7.32
C LEU A 132 26.55 -4.44 7.91
N ASP A 133 27.11 -5.10 8.93
CA ASP A 133 28.34 -4.69 9.59
C ASP A 133 29.49 -4.61 8.58
N SER A 134 29.68 -5.67 7.78
CA SER A 134 30.67 -5.68 6.69
C SER A 134 30.45 -4.56 5.67
N CYS A 135 29.20 -4.28 5.28
CA CYS A 135 28.90 -3.23 4.33
C CYS A 135 29.26 -1.84 4.87
N PHE A 136 28.87 -1.52 6.11
CA PHE A 136 29.17 -0.23 6.73
C PHE A 136 30.67 -0.06 7.02
N GLU A 137 31.38 -1.12 7.41
CA GLU A 137 32.85 -1.11 7.57
C GLU A 137 33.58 -0.79 6.26
N ARG A 138 33.05 -1.29 5.13
CA ARG A 138 33.56 -1.02 3.78
C ARG A 138 33.10 0.35 3.22
N GLY A 139 32.31 1.10 3.97
CA GLY A 139 31.75 2.39 3.54
C GLY A 139 30.71 2.27 2.43
N LEU A 140 30.06 1.10 2.29
CA LEU A 140 28.95 0.92 1.36
C LEU A 140 27.71 1.61 1.89
N GLU A 141 27.11 2.44 1.05
CA GLU A 141 26.03 3.32 1.46
C GLU A 141 24.95 3.38 0.40
N SER A 142 23.73 3.14 0.84
CA SER A 142 22.53 3.29 0.02
C SER A 142 21.33 3.51 0.93
N GLN A 143 20.26 4.05 0.35
CA GLN A 143 18.99 4.15 1.06
C GLN A 143 18.47 2.78 1.47
N SER A 144 18.64 1.74 0.65
CA SER A 144 18.20 0.38 1.00
C SER A 144 18.98 -0.20 2.18
N LEU A 145 20.31 -0.01 2.24
CA LEU A 145 21.14 -0.42 3.38
C LEU A 145 20.74 0.29 4.68
N GLY A 146 20.53 1.61 4.63
CA GLY A 146 20.07 2.35 5.82
C GLY A 146 18.69 1.88 6.30
N MET A 147 17.76 1.62 5.38
CA MET A 147 16.44 1.12 5.74
C MET A 147 16.46 -0.26 6.40
N ILE A 148 17.21 -1.21 5.82
CA ILE A 148 17.28 -2.55 6.40
C ILE A 148 18.08 -2.56 7.71
N CYS A 149 19.09 -1.70 7.86
CA CYS A 149 19.80 -1.50 9.13
C CYS A 149 18.84 -1.08 10.26
N GLY A 150 17.98 -0.09 10.01
CA GLY A 150 16.99 0.32 11.00
C GLY A 150 15.96 -0.76 11.32
N ARG A 151 15.43 -1.46 10.31
CA ARG A 151 14.49 -2.58 10.53
C ARG A 151 15.11 -3.73 11.31
N HIS A 152 16.36 -4.08 10.98
CA HIS A 152 17.16 -5.07 11.70
C HIS A 152 17.31 -4.69 13.18
N ALA A 153 17.69 -3.44 13.46
CA ALA A 153 17.85 -2.95 14.82
C ALA A 153 16.53 -2.91 15.62
N LEU A 154 15.42 -2.51 15.01
CA LEU A 154 14.09 -2.57 15.65
C LEU A 154 13.68 -4.01 16.01
N ARG A 155 14.20 -5.01 15.31
CA ARG A 155 13.94 -6.43 15.56
C ARG A 155 14.90 -7.04 16.58
N THR A 156 16.18 -6.72 16.50
CA THR A 156 17.25 -7.36 17.31
C THR A 156 17.61 -6.57 18.57
N GLY A 157 17.19 -5.31 18.69
CA GLY A 157 17.50 -4.45 19.82
C GLY A 157 18.81 -3.66 19.69
N LYS A 158 19.54 -3.77 18.56
CA LYS A 158 20.77 -2.99 18.28
C LYS A 158 20.49 -1.52 17.92
N VAL A 159 19.70 -0.83 18.74
CA VAL A 159 19.09 0.46 18.40
C VAL A 159 20.12 1.58 18.34
N ASP A 160 20.99 1.72 19.34
CA ASP A 160 21.96 2.82 19.43
C ASP A 160 22.97 2.79 18.27
N GLU A 161 23.42 1.61 17.89
CA GLU A 161 24.32 1.43 16.75
C GLU A 161 23.67 1.86 15.44
N ALA A 162 22.41 1.48 15.21
CA ALA A 162 21.69 1.87 14.02
C ALA A 162 21.39 3.37 13.97
N ILE A 163 21.08 4.01 15.11
CA ILE A 163 20.94 5.46 15.21
C ILE A 163 22.23 6.14 14.69
N ASN A 164 23.39 5.75 15.24
CA ASN A 164 24.68 6.32 14.83
C ASN A 164 25.01 6.06 13.34
N ARG A 165 24.62 4.90 12.79
CA ARG A 165 24.80 4.60 11.35
C ARG A 165 23.90 5.48 10.48
N LEU A 166 22.63 5.65 10.85
CA LEU A 166 21.67 6.43 10.07
C LEU A 166 21.96 7.93 10.16
N GLU A 167 22.37 8.45 11.32
CA GLU A 167 22.76 9.86 11.47
C GLU A 167 23.94 10.19 10.55
N ARG A 168 25.01 9.38 10.55
CA ARG A 168 26.16 9.55 9.62
C ARG A 168 25.76 9.45 8.15
N LEU A 169 24.85 8.53 7.81
CA LEU A 169 24.35 8.40 6.44
C LEU A 169 23.54 9.64 6.01
N LEU A 170 22.78 10.22 6.93
CA LEU A 170 21.98 11.43 6.70
C LEU A 170 22.82 12.71 6.65
N GLU A 171 24.04 12.74 7.15
CA GLU A 171 24.93 13.91 7.01
C GLU A 171 25.47 14.11 5.59
N ARG A 172 25.35 13.11 4.71
CA ARG A 172 25.92 13.17 3.35
C ARG A 172 24.96 13.77 2.33
N ASP A 173 25.50 14.56 1.40
CA ASP A 173 24.72 15.25 0.35
C ASP A 173 24.35 14.37 -0.85
N THR A 174 24.77 13.10 -0.88
CA THR A 174 24.56 12.20 -2.03
C THR A 174 23.15 11.58 -2.09
N LEU A 175 22.34 11.75 -1.04
CA LEU A 175 20.99 11.20 -0.97
C LEU A 175 19.96 12.09 -1.69
N LEU A 176 19.16 11.47 -2.55
CA LEU A 176 17.96 12.11 -3.10
C LEU A 176 17.02 12.56 -1.95
N PRO A 177 16.31 13.69 -2.08
CA PRO A 177 15.40 14.19 -1.04
C PRO A 177 14.39 13.15 -0.54
N ALA A 178 13.79 12.37 -1.44
CA ALA A 178 12.85 11.32 -1.09
C ALA A 178 13.51 10.21 -0.24
N HIS A 179 14.74 9.82 -0.58
CA HIS A 179 15.51 8.83 0.20
C HIS A 179 15.88 9.36 1.59
N ARG A 180 16.26 10.63 1.66
CA ARG A 180 16.54 11.33 2.92
C ARG A 180 15.30 11.34 3.82
N ALA A 181 14.14 11.70 3.28
CA ALA A 181 12.88 11.68 4.03
C ALA A 181 12.60 10.28 4.62
N THR A 182 12.68 9.23 3.79
CA THR A 182 12.45 7.85 4.21
C THR A 182 13.43 7.37 5.28
N LEU A 183 14.72 7.70 5.18
CA LEU A 183 15.70 7.38 6.22
C LEU A 183 15.47 8.19 7.50
N THR A 184 15.00 9.42 7.40
CA THR A 184 14.68 10.26 8.56
C THR A 184 13.49 9.69 9.33
N PHE A 185 12.48 9.14 8.65
CA PHE A 185 11.41 8.36 9.30
C PHE A 185 11.97 7.13 10.04
N MET A 186 12.89 6.39 9.43
CA MET A 186 13.51 5.23 10.10
C MET A 186 14.30 5.64 11.35
N LEU A 187 15.05 6.76 11.28
CA LEU A 187 15.73 7.30 12.45
C LEU A 187 14.75 7.68 13.56
N ALA A 188 13.63 8.34 13.23
CA ALA A 188 12.59 8.67 14.21
C ALA A 188 11.98 7.41 14.87
N HIS A 189 11.81 6.33 14.11
CA HIS A 189 11.37 5.04 14.66
C HIS A 189 12.39 4.42 15.63
N LEU A 190 13.70 4.54 15.34
CA LEU A 190 14.75 4.07 16.24
C LEU A 190 14.80 4.91 17.52
N LEU A 191 14.68 6.23 17.42
CA LEU A 191 14.61 7.13 18.58
C LEU A 191 13.39 6.84 19.46
N ASP A 192 12.23 6.60 18.87
CA ASP A 192 11.02 6.17 19.59
C ASP A 192 11.24 4.84 20.33
N ARG A 193 12.00 3.91 19.73
CA ARG A 193 12.37 2.64 20.36
C ARG A 193 13.38 2.82 21.49
N ALA A 194 14.27 3.80 21.40
CA ALA A 194 15.21 4.20 22.44
C ALA A 194 14.54 5.02 23.57
N ASP A 195 13.22 5.26 23.49
CA ASP A 195 12.43 6.07 24.43
C ASP A 195 12.83 7.57 24.45
N ASP A 196 13.51 8.05 23.42
CA ASP A 196 13.86 9.46 23.23
C ASP A 196 12.72 10.19 22.50
N ILE A 197 11.62 10.41 23.23
CA ILE A 197 10.33 10.86 22.67
C ILE A 197 10.43 12.21 21.96
N ASP A 198 11.11 13.18 22.58
CA ASP A 198 11.19 14.54 22.04
C ASP A 198 12.02 14.58 20.75
N ARG A 199 13.22 13.97 20.74
CA ARG A 199 14.02 13.84 19.51
C ARG A 199 13.30 13.00 18.46
N ALA A 200 12.58 11.96 18.85
CA ALA A 200 11.78 11.19 17.90
C ALA A 200 10.71 12.07 17.24
N PHE A 201 9.97 12.87 18.01
CA PHE A 201 8.97 13.79 17.47
C PHE A 201 9.57 14.82 16.53
N GLU A 202 10.63 15.52 16.95
CA GLU A 202 11.34 16.49 16.10
C GLU A 202 11.85 15.85 14.80
N THR A 203 12.33 14.60 14.89
CA THR A 203 12.80 13.84 13.72
C THR A 203 11.63 13.44 12.81
N TYR A 204 10.46 13.09 13.35
CA TYR A 204 9.25 12.91 12.53
C TYR A 204 8.84 14.21 11.84
N VAL A 205 8.85 15.36 12.54
CA VAL A 205 8.56 16.67 11.92
C VAL A 205 9.51 16.91 10.75
N LYS A 206 10.82 16.74 10.96
CA LYS A 206 11.83 16.86 9.89
C LYS A 206 11.56 15.92 8.72
N ALA A 207 11.23 14.66 8.99
CA ALA A 207 10.93 13.67 7.96
C ALA A 207 9.70 14.06 7.13
N ASN A 208 8.65 14.55 7.78
CA ASN A 208 7.43 15.03 7.17
C ASN A 208 7.66 16.31 6.35
N THR A 209 8.43 17.29 6.85
CA THR A 209 8.78 18.51 6.09
C THR A 209 9.60 18.23 4.83
N LEU A 210 10.43 17.18 4.83
CA LEU A 210 11.16 16.74 3.64
C LEU A 210 10.24 16.13 2.55
N ARG A 211 8.97 15.86 2.87
CA ARG A 211 7.95 15.43 1.91
C ARG A 211 7.29 16.66 1.30
N ASP A 212 7.66 16.96 0.06
CA ASP A 212 7.00 18.01 -0.74
C ASP A 212 5.72 17.46 -1.38
N GLU A 213 4.66 17.31 -0.58
CA GLU A 213 3.35 16.85 -1.03
C GLU A 213 2.25 17.85 -0.62
N PRO A 214 1.80 18.73 -1.54
CA PRO A 214 0.78 19.72 -1.20
C PRO A 214 -0.58 19.07 -0.93
N PHE A 215 -1.26 19.56 0.09
CA PHE A 215 -2.64 19.25 0.42
C PHE A 215 -3.36 20.53 0.84
N ASP A 216 -4.54 20.77 0.27
CA ASP A 216 -5.42 21.89 0.63
C ASP A 216 -6.66 21.33 1.35
N PRO A 217 -6.72 21.44 2.70
CA PRO A 217 -7.86 20.96 3.47
C PRO A 217 -9.18 21.65 3.10
N ALA A 218 -9.15 22.94 2.74
CA ALA A 218 -10.35 23.69 2.39
C ALA A 218 -10.91 23.23 1.04
N HIS A 219 -10.04 23.03 0.05
CA HIS A 219 -10.44 22.45 -1.23
C HIS A 219 -10.98 21.02 -1.05
N HIS A 220 -10.30 20.19 -0.25
CA HIS A 220 -10.76 18.84 0.05
C HIS A 220 -12.17 18.84 0.67
N ARG A 221 -12.40 19.70 1.66
CA ARG A 221 -13.70 19.85 2.33
C ARG A 221 -14.80 20.26 1.37
N GLN A 222 -14.54 21.21 0.47
CA GLN A 222 -15.51 21.60 -0.58
C GLN A 222 -15.90 20.42 -1.47
N ARG A 223 -14.92 19.57 -1.86
CA ARG A 223 -15.19 18.37 -2.66
C ARG A 223 -16.02 17.34 -1.89
N VAL A 224 -15.75 17.16 -0.60
CA VAL A 224 -16.54 16.29 0.28
C VAL A 224 -17.97 16.80 0.43
N ASP A 225 -18.15 18.10 0.62
CA ASP A 225 -19.47 18.73 0.72
C ASP A 225 -20.26 18.54 -0.59
N ALA A 226 -19.62 18.75 -1.74
CA ALA A 226 -20.20 18.52 -3.06
C ALA A 226 -20.61 17.06 -3.26
N MET A 227 -19.76 16.10 -2.85
CA MET A 227 -20.08 14.67 -2.92
C MET A 227 -21.29 14.32 -2.04
N ILE A 228 -21.30 14.74 -0.77
CA ILE A 228 -22.42 14.47 0.15
C ILE A 228 -23.73 15.03 -0.44
N SER A 229 -23.69 16.24 -1.00
CA SER A 229 -24.85 16.86 -1.65
C SER A 229 -25.31 16.08 -2.89
N ALA A 230 -24.39 15.71 -3.78
CA ALA A 230 -24.69 15.04 -5.05
C ALA A 230 -25.20 13.60 -4.87
N TRP A 231 -24.80 12.95 -3.79
CA TRP A 231 -25.19 11.59 -3.42
C TRP A 231 -26.15 11.57 -2.22
N SER A 232 -27.08 12.53 -2.16
CA SER A 232 -28.12 12.60 -1.12
C SER A 232 -29.12 11.43 -1.19
N SER A 233 -29.84 11.16 -0.10
CA SER A 233 -30.88 10.12 -0.08
C SER A 233 -31.94 10.29 -1.17
N SER A 234 -32.37 11.53 -1.44
CA SER A 234 -33.31 11.85 -2.51
C SER A 234 -32.74 11.56 -3.91
N ALA A 235 -31.49 11.97 -4.17
CA ALA A 235 -30.82 11.64 -5.42
C ALA A 235 -30.70 10.12 -5.59
N MET A 236 -30.40 9.41 -4.50
CA MET A 236 -30.23 7.98 -4.48
C MET A 236 -31.53 7.22 -4.78
N GLU A 237 -32.69 7.66 -4.31
CA GLU A 237 -33.98 6.99 -4.57
C GLU A 237 -34.32 6.91 -6.06
N SER A 238 -33.99 7.94 -6.83
CA SER A 238 -34.26 8.01 -8.27
C SER A 238 -33.14 7.45 -9.15
N MET A 239 -31.94 7.23 -8.58
CA MET A 239 -30.76 6.84 -9.34
C MET A 239 -30.88 5.40 -9.90
N PRO A 240 -30.57 5.19 -11.19
CA PRO A 240 -30.60 3.85 -11.78
C PRO A 240 -29.55 2.94 -11.16
N ARG A 241 -29.67 1.63 -11.41
CA ARG A 241 -28.69 0.63 -10.97
C ARG A 241 -28.24 -0.27 -12.11
N GLY A 242 -27.03 -0.78 -11.98
CA GLY A 242 -26.52 -1.82 -12.85
C GLY A 242 -27.21 -3.16 -12.63
N ARG A 243 -26.90 -4.12 -13.49
CA ARG A 243 -27.58 -5.42 -13.59
C ARG A 243 -26.69 -6.61 -13.24
N LEU A 244 -25.42 -6.38 -12.97
CA LEU A 244 -24.46 -7.46 -12.69
C LEU A 244 -24.44 -7.85 -11.22
N ASP A 245 -23.97 -9.07 -10.95
CA ASP A 245 -23.82 -9.61 -9.60
C ASP A 245 -22.45 -9.20 -9.01
N GLY A 246 -22.48 -8.45 -7.92
CA GLY A 246 -21.30 -8.01 -7.17
C GLY A 246 -21.10 -8.76 -5.86
N SER A 247 -21.94 -9.75 -5.55
CA SER A 247 -22.00 -10.37 -4.22
C SER A 247 -20.68 -11.04 -3.81
N ARG A 248 -19.87 -11.52 -4.76
CA ARG A 248 -18.54 -12.08 -4.48
C ARG A 248 -17.52 -11.07 -3.95
N CYS A 249 -17.78 -9.77 -4.06
CA CYS A 249 -16.83 -8.72 -3.69
C CYS A 249 -17.00 -8.34 -2.22
N VAL A 250 -15.88 -8.18 -1.51
CA VAL A 250 -15.84 -7.67 -0.13
C VAL A 250 -14.93 -6.45 -0.09
N PHE A 251 -15.51 -5.28 0.16
CA PHE A 251 -14.77 -4.04 0.31
C PHE A 251 -14.31 -3.89 1.75
N ILE A 252 -13.06 -3.54 1.96
CA ILE A 252 -12.51 -3.24 3.27
C ILE A 252 -12.00 -1.80 3.24
N VAL A 253 -12.75 -0.91 3.91
CA VAL A 253 -12.57 0.54 3.85
C VAL A 253 -12.32 1.12 5.23
N GLY A 254 -11.77 2.33 5.26
CA GLY A 254 -11.50 3.06 6.49
C GLY A 254 -10.39 4.08 6.27
N MET A 255 -9.95 4.71 7.36
CA MET A 255 -8.70 5.48 7.32
C MET A 255 -7.49 4.57 7.05
N PRO A 256 -6.45 5.04 6.36
CA PRO A 256 -5.16 4.37 6.41
C PRO A 256 -4.78 4.12 7.87
N ARG A 257 -4.19 2.95 8.17
CA ARG A 257 -3.79 2.54 9.53
C ARG A 257 -4.93 2.29 10.53
N SER A 258 -6.19 2.23 10.09
CA SER A 258 -7.33 1.77 10.91
C SER A 258 -7.53 0.24 10.93
N ALA A 259 -6.45 -0.53 10.76
CA ALA A 259 -6.45 -2.01 10.73
C ALA A 259 -7.12 -2.70 9.53
N THR A 260 -7.37 -1.99 8.42
CA THR A 260 -7.89 -2.57 7.17
C THR A 260 -7.04 -3.74 6.64
N SER A 261 -5.71 -3.64 6.71
CA SER A 261 -4.80 -4.74 6.30
C SER A 261 -4.91 -5.98 7.20
N LEU A 262 -5.14 -5.80 8.50
CA LEU A 262 -5.33 -6.91 9.43
C LEU A 262 -6.64 -7.65 9.12
N VAL A 263 -7.72 -6.92 8.92
CA VAL A 263 -9.03 -7.49 8.56
C VAL A 263 -8.94 -8.26 7.24
N GLU A 264 -8.25 -7.73 6.24
CA GLU A 264 -8.00 -8.48 5.00
C GLU A 264 -7.17 -9.73 5.25
N GLN A 265 -6.12 -9.66 6.07
CA GLN A 265 -5.28 -10.81 6.37
C GLN A 265 -6.08 -11.93 7.06
N ILE A 266 -6.96 -11.57 7.98
CA ILE A 266 -7.90 -12.50 8.63
C ILE A 266 -8.77 -13.18 7.57
N LEU A 267 -9.45 -12.41 6.73
CA LEU A 267 -10.32 -12.94 5.68
C LEU A 267 -9.57 -13.80 4.67
N ALA A 268 -8.42 -13.33 4.18
CA ALA A 268 -7.61 -14.01 3.17
C ALA A 268 -6.92 -15.28 3.71
N SER A 269 -7.02 -15.57 5.01
CA SER A 269 -6.59 -16.85 5.58
C SER A 269 -7.66 -17.93 5.46
N HIS A 270 -8.92 -17.54 5.22
CA HIS A 270 -9.99 -18.47 4.92
C HIS A 270 -9.80 -19.09 3.51
N PRO A 271 -9.92 -20.42 3.33
CA PRO A 271 -9.59 -21.09 2.07
C PRO A 271 -10.45 -20.69 0.87
N LYS A 272 -11.66 -20.15 1.12
CA LYS A 272 -12.59 -19.65 0.09
C LYS A 272 -12.42 -18.16 -0.26
N VAL A 273 -11.41 -17.48 0.29
CA VAL A 273 -11.20 -16.04 0.10
C VAL A 273 -9.88 -15.77 -0.63
N ALA A 274 -9.92 -14.92 -1.64
CA ALA A 274 -8.73 -14.36 -2.25
C ALA A 274 -8.54 -12.90 -1.80
N GLY A 275 -7.37 -12.61 -1.24
CA GLY A 275 -7.01 -11.26 -0.84
C GLY A 275 -6.54 -10.40 -2.03
N GLY A 276 -7.30 -9.38 -2.43
CA GLY A 276 -6.96 -8.52 -3.57
C GLY A 276 -5.95 -7.41 -3.27
N GLY A 277 -5.81 -7.00 -2.01
CA GLY A 277 -4.97 -5.87 -1.62
C GLY A 277 -5.58 -4.54 -2.06
N GLU A 278 -4.73 -3.55 -2.33
CA GLU A 278 -5.15 -2.23 -2.80
C GLU A 278 -5.33 -2.24 -4.32
N LEU A 279 -6.57 -2.40 -4.78
CA LEU A 279 -6.93 -2.40 -6.19
C LEU A 279 -7.18 -0.97 -6.69
N ARG A 280 -6.68 -0.67 -7.89
CA ARG A 280 -6.88 0.64 -8.56
C ARG A 280 -8.19 0.77 -9.33
N ALA A 281 -8.94 -0.32 -9.47
CA ALA A 281 -10.04 -0.41 -10.42
C ALA A 281 -11.15 0.62 -10.16
N LEU A 282 -11.53 0.86 -8.90
CA LEU A 282 -12.56 1.87 -8.62
C LEU A 282 -12.09 3.29 -8.85
N GLN A 283 -10.84 3.60 -8.52
CA GLN A 283 -10.30 4.94 -8.72
C GLN A 283 -10.23 5.24 -10.22
N ASP A 284 -9.76 4.28 -11.01
CA ASP A 284 -9.70 4.42 -12.47
C ASP A 284 -11.12 4.58 -13.07
N ILE A 285 -12.11 3.80 -12.59
CA ILE A 285 -13.51 3.96 -12.99
C ILE A 285 -14.04 5.35 -12.58
N ALA A 286 -13.90 5.74 -11.32
CA ALA A 286 -14.40 7.01 -10.81
C ALA A 286 -13.79 8.21 -11.55
N HIS A 287 -12.49 8.15 -11.83
CA HIS A 287 -11.80 9.15 -12.66
C HIS A 287 -12.35 9.20 -14.08
N SER A 288 -12.74 8.06 -14.68
CA SER A 288 -13.36 8.05 -16.01
C SER A 288 -14.77 8.65 -16.04
N LEU A 289 -15.49 8.62 -14.91
CA LEU A 289 -16.85 9.16 -14.78
C LEU A 289 -16.85 10.65 -14.46
N ASP A 290 -15.83 11.12 -13.74
CA ASP A 290 -15.65 12.51 -13.37
C ASP A 290 -14.17 12.89 -13.59
N PRO A 291 -13.76 13.24 -14.82
CA PRO A 291 -12.35 13.43 -15.22
C PRO A 291 -11.68 14.69 -14.69
N LEU A 292 -12.45 15.62 -14.12
CA LEU A 292 -11.92 16.84 -13.48
C LEU A 292 -11.30 16.56 -12.11
N ASN A 293 -11.25 15.28 -11.71
CA ASN A 293 -10.77 14.85 -10.42
C ASN A 293 -9.24 14.86 -10.26
N GLU A 294 -8.81 15.22 -9.05
CA GLU A 294 -7.43 15.18 -8.58
C GLU A 294 -6.94 13.73 -8.30
N ARG A 295 -5.77 13.60 -7.65
CA ARG A 295 -5.11 12.29 -7.35
C ARG A 295 -6.03 11.25 -6.69
N VAL A 296 -7.00 11.68 -5.88
CA VAL A 296 -8.07 10.82 -5.36
C VAL A 296 -9.39 11.26 -6.03
N PRO A 297 -9.98 10.43 -6.90
CA PRO A 297 -11.22 10.79 -7.56
C PRO A 297 -12.36 10.79 -6.55
N ILE A 298 -13.22 11.80 -6.61
CA ILE A 298 -14.45 11.90 -5.82
C ILE A 298 -15.52 12.32 -6.81
N ILE A 299 -16.55 11.50 -7.00
CA ILE A 299 -17.61 11.83 -7.97
C ILE A 299 -18.49 12.90 -7.34
N THR A 300 -18.36 14.13 -7.83
CA THR A 300 -19.09 15.30 -7.29
C THR A 300 -20.27 15.71 -8.16
N ASP A 301 -20.35 15.20 -9.39
CA ASP A 301 -21.50 15.35 -10.27
C ASP A 301 -22.10 13.98 -10.60
N THR A 302 -23.37 13.79 -10.27
CA THR A 302 -24.13 12.55 -10.52
C THR A 302 -25.08 12.66 -11.70
N SER A 303 -25.20 13.84 -12.34
CA SER A 303 -26.20 14.14 -13.37
C SER A 303 -26.06 13.29 -14.64
N THR A 304 -24.84 12.82 -14.94
CA THR A 304 -24.53 12.01 -16.12
C THR A 304 -24.57 10.50 -15.85
N LEU A 305 -24.81 10.09 -14.59
CA LEU A 305 -24.83 8.68 -14.20
C LEU A 305 -26.12 8.00 -14.67
N SER A 306 -25.94 6.97 -15.49
CA SER A 306 -27.03 6.19 -16.07
C SER A 306 -26.87 4.70 -15.78
N GLN A 307 -27.89 3.90 -16.06
CA GLN A 307 -27.78 2.44 -15.98
C GLN A 307 -26.63 1.91 -16.86
N PHE A 308 -26.44 2.47 -18.05
CA PHE A 308 -25.33 2.09 -18.95
C PHE A 308 -23.98 2.35 -18.29
N THR A 309 -23.83 3.51 -17.64
CA THR A 309 -22.63 3.90 -16.89
C THR A 309 -22.33 2.89 -15.79
N PHE A 310 -23.34 2.51 -14.99
CA PHE A 310 -23.21 1.53 -13.92
C PHE A 310 -22.88 0.13 -14.42
N ASP A 311 -23.52 -0.34 -15.49
CA ASP A 311 -23.20 -1.64 -16.09
C ASP A 311 -21.77 -1.69 -16.64
N LYS A 312 -21.30 -0.59 -17.22
CA LYS A 312 -19.90 -0.48 -17.69
C LYS A 312 -18.93 -0.54 -16.51
N ALA A 313 -19.15 0.27 -15.48
CA ALA A 313 -18.34 0.25 -14.26
C ALA A 313 -18.28 -1.15 -13.62
N ALA A 314 -19.43 -1.85 -13.54
CA ALA A 314 -19.50 -3.20 -13.00
C ALA A 314 -18.70 -4.21 -13.81
N ARG A 315 -18.75 -4.16 -15.15
CA ARG A 315 -17.93 -5.03 -16.01
C ARG A 315 -16.44 -4.79 -15.82
N GLU A 316 -16.03 -3.53 -15.77
CA GLU A 316 -14.62 -3.15 -15.60
C GLU A 316 -14.09 -3.60 -14.24
N TYR A 317 -14.86 -3.37 -13.17
CA TYR A 317 -14.49 -3.80 -11.84
C TYR A 317 -14.45 -5.33 -11.70
N LEU A 318 -15.47 -6.04 -12.17
CA LEU A 318 -15.50 -7.51 -12.12
C LEU A 318 -14.36 -8.14 -12.94
N SER A 319 -13.90 -7.50 -14.01
CA SER A 319 -12.71 -7.92 -14.76
C SER A 319 -11.44 -7.81 -13.91
N ALA A 320 -11.28 -6.76 -13.10
CA ALA A 320 -10.18 -6.65 -12.15
C ALA A 320 -10.26 -7.72 -11.05
N ILE A 321 -11.44 -7.92 -10.48
CA ILE A 321 -11.70 -8.96 -9.46
C ILE A 321 -11.42 -10.37 -9.99
N GLN A 322 -11.78 -10.66 -11.24
CA GLN A 322 -11.49 -11.94 -11.89
C GLN A 322 -9.99 -12.21 -12.05
N LYS A 323 -9.16 -11.17 -12.22
CA LYS A 323 -7.70 -11.30 -12.30
C LYS A 323 -7.07 -11.60 -10.94
N VAL A 324 -7.69 -11.14 -9.85
CA VAL A 324 -7.27 -11.49 -8.49
C VAL A 324 -7.53 -12.97 -8.22
N SER A 325 -8.75 -13.43 -8.52
CA SER A 325 -9.08 -14.86 -8.46
C SER A 325 -10.27 -15.18 -9.33
N SER A 326 -10.21 -16.29 -10.05
CA SER A 326 -11.32 -16.81 -10.85
C SER A 326 -12.24 -17.77 -10.09
N SER A 327 -11.80 -18.29 -8.94
CA SER A 327 -12.42 -19.42 -8.26
C SER A 327 -12.83 -19.14 -6.81
N ALA A 328 -12.26 -18.12 -6.16
CA ALA A 328 -12.60 -17.81 -4.77
C ALA A 328 -14.06 -17.38 -4.62
N ALA A 329 -14.71 -17.85 -3.56
CA ALA A 329 -16.11 -17.49 -3.26
C ALA A 329 -16.25 -16.01 -2.90
N ARG A 330 -15.23 -15.46 -2.22
CA ARG A 330 -15.09 -14.02 -1.96
C ARG A 330 -13.74 -13.51 -2.44
N VAL A 331 -13.75 -12.29 -2.94
CA VAL A 331 -12.52 -11.55 -3.27
C VAL A 331 -12.56 -10.21 -2.54
N THR A 332 -11.51 -9.92 -1.78
CA THR A 332 -11.41 -8.64 -1.08
C THR A 332 -10.83 -7.56 -1.98
N ASP A 333 -11.34 -6.34 -1.81
CA ASP A 333 -10.71 -5.11 -2.26
C ASP A 333 -10.45 -4.27 -1.01
N LYS A 334 -9.21 -4.32 -0.53
CA LYS A 334 -8.75 -3.59 0.65
C LYS A 334 -8.05 -2.33 0.15
N THR A 335 -8.84 -1.37 -0.28
CA THR A 335 -8.34 -0.02 -0.57
C THR A 335 -9.03 0.95 0.37
N PRO A 336 -8.33 1.46 1.41
CA PRO A 336 -8.97 2.22 2.49
C PRO A 336 -9.83 3.37 1.96
N ALA A 337 -9.28 4.15 1.02
CA ALA A 337 -9.92 5.29 0.37
C ALA A 337 -11.14 4.96 -0.51
N ASN A 338 -11.48 3.68 -0.74
CA ASN A 338 -12.73 3.31 -1.42
C ASN A 338 -13.99 3.76 -0.64
N PHE A 339 -13.84 4.24 0.60
CA PHE A 339 -14.93 4.93 1.31
C PHE A 339 -15.50 6.11 0.51
N PHE A 340 -14.72 6.80 -0.33
CA PHE A 340 -15.25 7.86 -1.21
C PHE A 340 -16.15 7.33 -2.33
N HIS A 341 -16.13 6.03 -2.60
CA HIS A 341 -16.78 5.41 -3.76
C HIS A 341 -17.95 4.49 -3.40
N LEU A 342 -18.37 4.43 -2.14
CA LEU A 342 -19.43 3.53 -1.71
C LEU A 342 -20.79 3.83 -2.38
N GLY A 343 -21.05 5.10 -2.71
CA GLY A 343 -22.19 5.47 -3.57
C GLY A 343 -22.18 4.73 -4.91
N LEU A 344 -21.06 4.78 -5.63
CA LEU A 344 -20.86 4.04 -6.89
C LEU A 344 -20.98 2.52 -6.70
N VAL A 345 -20.31 1.96 -5.67
CA VAL A 345 -20.38 0.52 -5.33
C VAL A 345 -21.83 0.08 -5.11
N SER A 346 -22.61 0.89 -4.41
CA SER A 346 -24.01 0.58 -4.11
C SER A 346 -24.93 0.64 -5.34
N ARG A 347 -24.49 1.23 -6.46
CA ARG A 347 -25.31 1.44 -7.67
C ARG A 347 -24.86 0.60 -8.86
N MET A 348 -23.58 0.22 -8.94
CA MET A 348 -23.08 -0.55 -10.08
C MET A 348 -23.63 -1.99 -10.18
N PHE A 349 -24.20 -2.55 -9.11
CA PHE A 349 -24.69 -3.93 -9.07
C PHE A 349 -26.22 -4.05 -8.97
N ALA A 350 -26.73 -5.23 -9.28
CA ALA A 350 -28.16 -5.58 -9.17
C ALA A 350 -28.64 -5.59 -7.71
N LYS A 351 -29.95 -5.42 -7.50
CA LYS A 351 -30.55 -5.33 -6.16
C LYS A 351 -30.54 -6.69 -5.49
N GLY A 352 -30.07 -6.76 -4.25
CA GLY A 352 -29.85 -8.02 -3.51
C GLY A 352 -28.60 -8.78 -3.96
N LYS A 353 -27.79 -8.22 -4.85
CA LYS A 353 -26.52 -8.76 -5.36
C LYS A 353 -25.36 -7.80 -5.13
N GLU A 354 -25.50 -6.94 -4.14
CA GLU A 354 -24.48 -5.98 -3.76
C GLU A 354 -23.26 -6.66 -3.14
N PRO A 355 -22.08 -6.05 -3.27
CA PRO A 355 -20.92 -6.36 -2.45
C PRO A 355 -21.21 -6.14 -0.96
N ARG A 356 -20.33 -6.70 -0.14
CA ARG A 356 -20.32 -6.43 1.30
C ARG A 356 -19.24 -5.41 1.63
N VAL A 357 -19.51 -4.53 2.59
CA VAL A 357 -18.56 -3.51 3.03
C VAL A 357 -18.19 -3.73 4.50
N ILE A 358 -16.91 -3.87 4.77
CA ILE A 358 -16.36 -3.88 6.13
C ILE A 358 -15.67 -2.55 6.34
N HIS A 359 -16.16 -1.78 7.30
CA HIS A 359 -15.63 -0.48 7.66
C HIS A 359 -14.78 -0.62 8.93
N CYS A 360 -13.47 -0.43 8.80
CA CYS A 360 -12.54 -0.57 9.90
C CYS A 360 -12.35 0.75 10.63
N ILE A 361 -12.68 0.73 11.93
CA ILE A 361 -12.61 1.87 12.84
C ILE A 361 -11.52 1.61 13.87
N ARG A 362 -10.78 2.65 14.21
CA ARG A 362 -9.79 2.68 15.28
C ARG A 362 -9.82 4.08 15.90
N ASN A 363 -9.41 4.23 17.15
CA ASN A 363 -9.33 5.55 17.78
C ASN A 363 -8.67 6.59 16.82
N PRO A 364 -9.32 7.74 16.55
CA PRO A 364 -8.86 8.68 15.53
C PRO A 364 -7.50 9.31 15.82
N VAL A 365 -7.17 9.57 17.10
CA VAL A 365 -5.87 10.13 17.48
C VAL A 365 -4.76 9.11 17.22
N ASP A 366 -4.96 7.85 17.61
CA ASP A 366 -4.03 6.74 17.32
C ASP A 366 -3.87 6.48 15.82
N THR A 367 -4.97 6.58 15.07
CA THR A 367 -4.99 6.38 13.61
C THR A 367 -4.19 7.47 12.92
N CYS A 368 -4.46 8.73 13.24
CA CYS A 368 -3.74 9.88 12.71
C CYS A 368 -2.27 9.85 13.12
N TRP A 369 -1.95 9.63 14.40
CA TRP A 369 -0.57 9.48 14.84
C TRP A 369 0.16 8.34 14.10
N SER A 370 -0.53 7.21 13.91
CA SER A 370 0.02 6.11 13.13
C SER A 370 0.16 6.43 11.64
N CYS A 371 -0.54 7.40 11.08
CA CYS A 371 -0.33 7.88 9.71
C CYS A 371 0.86 8.84 9.65
N TYR A 372 0.92 9.81 10.56
CA TYR A 372 1.95 10.85 10.62
C TYR A 372 3.38 10.30 10.79
N THR A 373 3.50 9.13 11.41
CA THR A 373 4.79 8.46 11.64
C THR A 373 5.22 7.55 10.49
N GLN A 374 4.47 7.45 9.38
CA GLN A 374 4.77 6.53 8.30
C GLN A 374 5.33 7.24 7.08
N SER A 375 6.38 6.68 6.50
CA SER A 375 6.90 7.10 5.19
C SER A 375 5.97 6.58 4.08
N PHE A 376 4.80 7.18 3.93
CA PHE A 376 3.88 6.82 2.86
C PHE A 376 4.46 7.16 1.48
N SER A 377 3.99 6.46 0.47
CA SER A 377 4.20 6.81 -0.94
C SER A 377 2.84 6.87 -1.63
N GLY A 378 2.58 7.89 -2.45
CA GLY A 378 1.37 7.95 -3.28
C GLY A 378 0.30 8.90 -2.73
N ALA A 379 -0.98 8.50 -2.80
CA ALA A 379 -2.15 9.38 -2.66
C ALA A 379 -2.59 9.62 -1.21
N VAL A 380 -1.67 9.98 -0.31
CA VAL A 380 -1.98 10.36 1.09
C VAL A 380 -1.25 11.65 1.52
N PRO A 381 -1.35 12.75 0.74
CA PRO A 381 -0.60 13.98 1.00
C PRO A 381 -0.98 14.65 2.33
N PHE A 382 -2.20 14.39 2.83
CA PHE A 382 -2.69 14.89 4.12
C PHE A 382 -1.95 14.29 5.33
N ALA A 383 -1.18 13.22 5.17
CA ALA A 383 -0.53 12.51 6.28
C ALA A 383 0.68 13.24 6.86
N PHE A 384 1.24 14.23 6.16
CA PHE A 384 2.51 14.86 6.51
C PHE A 384 2.37 16.17 7.31
N ASP A 385 1.15 16.56 7.69
CA ASP A 385 0.87 17.68 8.59
C ASP A 385 -0.21 17.28 9.60
N LEU A 386 0.01 17.58 10.88
CA LEU A 386 -0.87 17.15 11.97
C LEU A 386 -2.28 17.78 11.87
N SER A 387 -2.38 19.04 11.44
CA SER A 387 -3.65 19.74 11.31
C SER A 387 -4.41 19.23 10.09
N HIS A 388 -3.73 19.10 8.95
CA HIS A 388 -4.31 18.54 7.72
C HIS A 388 -4.86 17.14 7.95
N LEU A 389 -4.13 16.31 8.69
CA LEU A 389 -4.53 14.94 9.00
C LEU A 389 -5.78 14.90 9.89
N GLY A 390 -5.88 15.78 10.88
CA GLY A 390 -7.08 15.91 11.72
C GLY A 390 -8.30 16.38 10.91
N GLU A 391 -8.13 17.36 10.03
CA GLU A 391 -9.21 17.86 9.17
C GLU A 391 -9.69 16.80 8.17
N PHE A 392 -8.76 16.08 7.53
CA PHE A 392 -9.09 14.97 6.65
C PHE A 392 -9.82 13.86 7.39
N CYS A 393 -9.38 13.50 8.61
CA CYS A 393 -10.03 12.48 9.42
C CYS A 393 -11.48 12.88 9.77
N ARG A 394 -11.75 14.15 10.05
CA ARG A 394 -13.13 14.64 10.25
C ARG A 394 -13.97 14.50 8.99
N ASP A 395 -13.43 14.84 7.83
CA ASP A 395 -14.16 14.67 6.57
C ASP A 395 -14.42 13.20 6.26
N TYR A 396 -13.47 12.31 6.54
CA TYR A 396 -13.69 10.87 6.50
C TYR A 396 -14.87 10.42 7.38
N VAL A 397 -14.92 10.88 8.65
CA VAL A 397 -16.03 10.55 9.56
C VAL A 397 -17.36 11.01 8.98
N ARG A 398 -17.45 12.26 8.50
CA ARG A 398 -18.66 12.82 7.87
C ARG A 398 -19.10 12.00 6.65
N VAL A 399 -18.15 11.56 5.82
CA VAL A 399 -18.43 10.70 4.66
C VAL A 399 -19.00 9.36 5.08
N MET A 400 -18.42 8.72 6.09
CA MET A 400 -18.91 7.43 6.59
C MET A 400 -20.27 7.54 7.28
N GLU A 401 -20.53 8.61 8.03
CA GLU A 401 -21.85 8.90 8.61
C GLU A 401 -22.91 9.11 7.52
N HIS A 402 -22.57 9.88 6.47
CA HIS A 402 -23.42 10.04 5.30
C HIS A 402 -23.77 8.68 4.69
N TRP A 403 -22.77 7.84 4.40
CA TRP A 403 -23.02 6.53 3.80
C TRP A 403 -23.82 5.58 4.68
N LYS A 404 -23.60 5.58 5.99
CA LYS A 404 -24.41 4.78 6.92
C LYS A 404 -25.88 5.23 6.96
N SER A 405 -26.14 6.51 6.74
CA SER A 405 -27.52 7.05 6.73
C SER A 405 -28.21 6.95 5.36
N THR A 406 -27.44 6.94 4.26
CA THR A 406 -27.97 7.01 2.89
C THR A 406 -27.94 5.69 2.12
N LEU A 407 -26.96 4.80 2.38
CA LEU A 407 -26.81 3.55 1.63
C LEU A 407 -27.51 2.38 2.32
N SER A 408 -28.04 1.47 1.49
CA SER A 408 -28.61 0.18 1.93
C SER A 408 -27.73 -1.03 1.59
N ILE A 409 -26.50 -0.78 1.15
CA ILE A 409 -25.52 -1.85 0.91
C ILE A 409 -25.18 -2.56 2.22
N PRO A 410 -25.01 -3.89 2.26
CA PRO A 410 -24.61 -4.59 3.46
C PRO A 410 -23.28 -4.03 3.98
N MET A 411 -23.29 -3.45 5.19
CA MET A 411 -22.13 -2.85 5.82
C MET A 411 -22.02 -3.29 7.29
N THR A 412 -20.78 -3.51 7.76
CA THR A 412 -20.51 -3.75 9.18
C THR A 412 -19.30 -2.93 9.63
N ASP A 413 -19.34 -2.48 10.87
CA ASP A 413 -18.21 -1.83 11.53
C ASP A 413 -17.34 -2.87 12.23
N VAL A 414 -16.03 -2.75 12.06
CA VAL A 414 -15.03 -3.51 12.82
C VAL A 414 -14.18 -2.51 13.58
N VAL A 415 -14.45 -2.41 14.89
CA VAL A 415 -13.66 -1.59 15.82
C VAL A 415 -12.41 -2.36 16.22
N TYR A 416 -11.24 -1.75 16.00
CA TYR A 416 -9.94 -2.37 16.25
C TYR A 416 -9.76 -2.74 17.73
N GLU A 417 -10.15 -1.84 18.63
CA GLU A 417 -10.04 -2.02 20.07
C GLU A 417 -10.89 -3.22 20.55
N ASP A 418 -12.12 -3.35 20.05
CA ASP A 418 -12.99 -4.50 20.35
C ASP A 418 -12.40 -5.81 19.83
N LEU A 419 -11.76 -5.78 18.65
CA LEU A 419 -11.08 -6.94 18.07
C LEU A 419 -9.86 -7.36 18.90
N LEU A 420 -9.20 -6.42 19.60
CA LEU A 420 -8.11 -6.74 20.53
C LEU A 420 -8.62 -7.30 21.87
N ASP A 421 -9.79 -6.86 22.30
CA ASP A 421 -10.38 -7.27 23.58
C ASP A 421 -11.04 -8.67 23.49
N ASP A 422 -11.70 -9.00 22.36
CA ASP A 422 -12.18 -10.35 22.07
C ASP A 422 -11.91 -10.75 20.60
N PRO A 423 -10.69 -11.27 20.31
CA PRO A 423 -10.30 -11.67 18.96
C PRO A 423 -11.20 -12.71 18.32
N GLU A 424 -11.60 -13.75 19.05
CA GLU A 424 -12.35 -14.86 18.46
C GLU A 424 -13.76 -14.39 18.08
N ALA A 425 -14.46 -13.69 18.98
CA ALA A 425 -15.79 -13.18 18.67
C ALA A 425 -15.74 -12.13 17.54
N GLY A 426 -14.72 -11.27 17.52
CA GLY A 426 -14.51 -10.29 16.45
C GLY A 426 -14.26 -10.95 15.10
N ILE A 427 -13.36 -11.94 15.04
CA ILE A 427 -13.05 -12.68 13.80
C ILE A 427 -14.28 -13.46 13.33
N ARG A 428 -15.02 -14.14 14.22
CA ARG A 428 -16.27 -14.83 13.85
C ARG A 428 -17.27 -13.90 13.19
N ARG A 429 -17.51 -12.70 13.77
CA ARG A 429 -18.41 -11.69 13.17
C ARG A 429 -17.96 -11.26 11.77
N ILE A 430 -16.66 -11.11 11.53
CA ILE A 430 -16.10 -10.76 10.22
C ILE A 430 -16.38 -11.87 9.19
N ILE A 431 -16.14 -13.14 9.56
CA ILE A 431 -16.36 -14.29 8.68
C ILE A 431 -17.85 -14.49 8.38
N ASP A 432 -18.70 -14.43 9.41
CA ASP A 432 -20.15 -14.55 9.29
C ASP A 432 -20.72 -13.44 8.42
N PHE A 433 -20.26 -12.19 8.63
CA PHE A 433 -20.68 -11.06 7.80
C PHE A 433 -20.25 -11.26 6.35
N ALA A 434 -19.05 -11.81 6.09
CA ALA A 434 -18.62 -12.19 4.74
C ALA A 434 -19.46 -13.34 4.15
N GLY A 435 -20.37 -13.95 4.91
CA GLY A 435 -21.24 -15.04 4.47
C GLY A 435 -20.43 -16.30 4.15
N LEU A 436 -19.52 -16.65 5.05
CA LEU A 436 -18.66 -17.82 5.00
C LEU A 436 -18.85 -18.63 6.28
N ASP A 437 -18.60 -19.94 6.20
CA ASP A 437 -18.54 -20.79 7.39
C ASP A 437 -17.24 -20.50 8.16
N TRP A 438 -17.22 -20.83 9.46
CA TRP A 438 -15.99 -20.71 10.26
C TRP A 438 -14.87 -21.62 9.75
N ASP A 439 -13.65 -21.09 9.74
CA ASP A 439 -12.42 -21.86 9.48
C ASP A 439 -11.30 -21.39 10.44
N ASP A 440 -10.65 -22.33 11.11
CA ASP A 440 -9.60 -22.07 12.11
C ASP A 440 -8.37 -21.35 11.54
N ALA A 441 -8.14 -21.42 10.21
CA ALA A 441 -7.07 -20.69 9.56
C ALA A 441 -7.21 -19.16 9.77
N CYS A 442 -8.43 -18.65 9.96
CA CYS A 442 -8.69 -17.23 10.22
C CYS A 442 -8.07 -16.76 11.54
N MET A 443 -7.97 -17.63 12.55
CA MET A 443 -7.29 -17.32 13.82
C MET A 443 -5.77 -17.34 13.69
N LYS A 444 -5.25 -18.05 12.68
CA LYS A 444 -3.82 -18.17 12.38
C LYS A 444 -3.39 -17.22 11.26
N PHE A 445 -4.07 -16.08 11.13
CA PHE A 445 -3.84 -15.11 10.05
C PHE A 445 -2.37 -14.62 9.92
N HIS A 446 -1.62 -14.64 11.03
CA HIS A 446 -0.22 -14.24 11.09
C HIS A 446 0.73 -15.26 10.43
N GLU A 447 0.28 -16.51 10.25
CA GLU A 447 1.01 -17.59 9.56
C GLU A 447 0.77 -17.58 8.04
N ASN A 448 -0.21 -16.80 7.55
CA ASN A 448 -0.55 -16.79 6.14
C ASN A 448 0.62 -16.22 5.30
N PRO A 449 1.16 -17.01 4.34
CA PRO A 449 2.36 -16.64 3.59
C PRO A 449 2.13 -15.55 2.55
N ARG A 450 0.86 -15.16 2.29
CA ARG A 450 0.50 -14.12 1.31
C ARG A 450 1.36 -12.87 1.48
N VAL A 451 1.82 -12.34 0.35
CA VAL A 451 2.55 -11.08 0.30
C VAL A 451 1.56 -9.93 0.49
N VAL A 452 1.71 -9.18 1.57
CA VAL A 452 0.93 -7.98 1.88
C VAL A 452 1.77 -6.75 1.55
N LEU A 453 1.36 -5.97 0.55
CA LEU A 453 2.11 -4.80 0.07
C LEU A 453 1.52 -3.50 0.63
N THR A 454 1.63 -3.31 1.96
CA THR A 454 1.09 -2.12 2.63
C THR A 454 2.05 -1.62 3.70
N ALA A 455 1.87 -0.38 4.17
CA ALA A 455 2.65 0.16 5.29
C ALA A 455 2.52 -0.65 6.60
N SER A 456 1.55 -1.58 6.68
CA SER A 456 1.31 -2.45 7.83
C SER A 456 1.82 -3.89 7.65
N GLN A 457 2.65 -4.16 6.63
CA GLN A 457 3.13 -5.52 6.29
C GLN A 457 3.74 -6.27 7.49
N ASP A 458 4.63 -5.62 8.25
CA ASP A 458 5.28 -6.26 9.40
C ASP A 458 4.32 -6.49 10.58
N GLN A 459 3.22 -5.73 10.67
CA GLN A 459 2.23 -5.84 11.75
C GLN A 459 1.29 -7.03 11.53
N VAL A 460 0.87 -7.29 10.30
CA VAL A 460 -0.09 -8.37 9.99
C VAL A 460 0.52 -9.77 10.08
N ARG A 461 1.85 -9.87 10.14
CA ARG A 461 2.60 -11.12 10.37
C ARG A 461 2.80 -11.44 11.85
N GLN A 462 2.22 -10.64 12.74
CA GLN A 462 2.29 -10.84 14.18
C GLN A 462 0.91 -11.19 14.72
N LYS A 463 0.87 -11.90 15.86
CA LYS A 463 -0.36 -12.08 16.63
C LYS A 463 -0.90 -10.71 17.05
N LEU A 464 -2.19 -10.62 17.35
CA LEU A 464 -2.76 -9.39 17.89
C LEU A 464 -2.04 -8.99 19.18
N PHE A 465 -1.61 -7.74 19.26
CA PHE A 465 -0.90 -7.18 20.39
C PHE A 465 -1.52 -5.84 20.80
N ARG A 466 -1.45 -5.52 22.10
CA ARG A 466 -2.06 -4.31 22.67
C ARG A 466 -1.16 -3.07 22.62
N SER A 467 0.13 -3.21 22.28
CA SER A 467 1.11 -2.10 22.30
C SER A 467 0.85 -0.99 21.29
N SER A 468 -0.06 -1.20 20.33
CA SER A 468 -0.53 -0.18 19.40
C SER A 468 -1.64 0.71 19.98
N ARG A 469 -2.35 0.26 21.02
CA ARG A 469 -3.47 0.99 21.64
C ARG A 469 -2.92 2.13 22.49
N GLU A 470 -3.49 3.32 22.28
CA GLU A 470 -3.15 4.56 22.97
C GLU A 470 -1.66 4.96 22.86
N ARG A 471 -0.99 4.53 21.77
CA ARG A 471 0.42 4.86 21.54
C ARG A 471 0.63 6.36 21.41
N TRP A 472 -0.38 7.09 20.92
CA TRP A 472 -0.36 8.55 20.84
C TRP A 472 -0.14 9.23 22.19
N LYS A 473 -0.50 8.62 23.33
CA LYS A 473 -0.36 9.23 24.67
C LYS A 473 1.08 9.58 25.02
N ARG A 474 2.06 8.79 24.54
CA ARG A 474 3.50 9.09 24.68
C ARG A 474 3.87 10.44 24.07
N TYR A 475 3.14 10.88 23.06
CA TYR A 475 3.34 12.13 22.32
C TYR A 475 2.29 13.21 22.66
N SER A 476 1.50 13.01 23.71
CA SER A 476 0.35 13.88 24.04
C SER A 476 0.69 15.37 24.13
N THR A 477 1.89 15.73 24.61
CA THR A 477 2.40 17.11 24.69
C THR A 477 2.65 17.74 23.31
N HIS A 478 2.90 16.92 22.29
CA HIS A 478 3.24 17.35 20.93
C HIS A 478 2.03 17.35 19.96
N LEU A 479 0.95 16.64 20.31
CA LEU A 479 -0.19 16.40 19.42
C LEU A 479 -1.31 17.45 19.51
N GLY A 480 -1.05 18.60 20.14
CA GLY A 480 -1.99 19.72 20.25
C GLY A 480 -2.65 20.12 18.92
N PRO A 481 -1.90 20.35 17.83
CA PRO A 481 -2.47 20.69 16.52
C PRO A 481 -3.43 19.63 15.97
N LEU A 482 -3.06 18.34 16.10
CA LEU A 482 -3.89 17.23 15.65
C LEU A 482 -5.19 17.14 16.45
N ILE A 483 -5.11 17.20 17.78
CA ILE A 483 -6.28 17.12 18.66
C ILE A 483 -7.24 18.28 18.38
N ALA A 484 -6.70 19.50 18.23
CA ALA A 484 -7.49 20.67 17.88
C ALA A 484 -8.20 20.51 16.52
N ALA A 485 -7.49 20.00 15.50
CA ALA A 485 -8.05 19.79 14.17
C ALA A 485 -9.12 18.69 14.14
N LEU A 486 -8.95 17.60 14.93
CA LEU A 486 -9.93 16.52 15.06
C LEU A 486 -11.23 16.95 15.75
N GLY A 487 -11.16 17.89 16.69
CA GLY A 487 -12.33 18.34 17.46
C GLY A 487 -13.03 17.17 18.15
N ASP A 488 -14.36 17.10 18.04
CA ASP A 488 -15.18 16.05 18.67
C ASP A 488 -14.82 14.63 18.20
N ALA A 489 -14.26 14.48 16.99
CA ALA A 489 -13.83 13.19 16.48
C ALA A 489 -12.68 12.58 17.31
N ALA A 490 -11.95 13.36 18.11
CA ALA A 490 -10.90 12.83 18.97
C ALA A 490 -11.43 11.93 20.11
N GLN A 491 -12.73 12.02 20.42
CA GLN A 491 -13.38 11.26 21.50
C GLN A 491 -14.10 9.99 21.02
N MET A 492 -14.15 9.76 19.70
CA MET A 492 -14.66 8.52 19.10
C MET A 492 -13.69 7.36 19.29
#